data_AF-A0A950L8S0-F1
#
_entry.id   AF-A0A950L8S0-F1
#
_cell.length_a   1.000
_cell.length_b   1.000
_cell.length_c   1.000
_cell.angle_alpha   90.00
_cell.angle_beta   90.00
_cell.angle_gamma   90.00
#
_symmetry.space_group_name_H-M   'P 1'
#
loop_
_entity.id
_entity.type
_entity.pdbx_description
1 polymer ?
#
loop_
_entity_poly.entity_id
_entity_poly.type
_entity_poly.pdbx_seq_one_letter_code
_entity_poly.pdbx_strand_id
1 'polypeptide(L)'
;MSSIFPPHCQVITREEGVELLRPGDITFCVLARSETNEFGRHVYASLGLATPADPDMYGYISEQHGYGMTAEESGEQAEDLAATMLASTLGLDFDPEAAWNERKQIYEHSSLIIDSTSITAAAVCGANNHWTCAIAAAVFLFS
;
A
#
# COMPACT_ATOMS: atom_id res chain seq x y z
N MET A 1 7.33 8.94 1.22
CA MET A 1 8.71 8.69 0.72
C MET A 1 8.61 8.43 -0.79
N SER A 2 9.69 8.36 -1.58
CA SER A 2 9.54 7.81 -2.95
C SER A 2 9.32 6.30 -2.81
N SER A 3 8.09 5.86 -3.02
CA SER A 3 7.67 4.49 -2.73
C SER A 3 7.60 3.72 -4.05
N ILE A 4 8.76 3.20 -4.47
CA ILE A 4 8.96 2.54 -5.76
C ILE A 4 9.05 1.03 -5.56
N PHE A 5 8.37 0.27 -6.41
CA PHE A 5 8.56 -1.17 -6.55
C PHE A 5 9.56 -1.44 -7.69
N PRO A 6 10.77 -1.95 -7.41
CA PRO A 6 11.82 -2.06 -8.42
C PRO A 6 11.44 -2.98 -9.59
N PRO A 7 11.98 -2.73 -10.80
CA PRO A 7 11.86 -3.66 -11.93
C PRO A 7 12.29 -5.07 -11.55
N HIS A 8 11.60 -6.07 -12.10
CA HIS A 8 11.79 -7.50 -11.82
C HIS A 8 11.65 -7.93 -10.35
N CYS A 9 11.23 -7.05 -9.44
CA CYS A 9 10.95 -7.43 -8.06
C CYS A 9 9.75 -8.39 -8.01
N GLN A 10 9.79 -9.36 -7.11
CA GLN A 10 8.74 -10.36 -6.94
C GLN A 10 8.11 -10.20 -5.56
N VAL A 11 6.78 -10.27 -5.53
CA VAL A 11 6.03 -10.33 -4.28
C VAL A 11 6.02 -11.79 -3.81
N ILE A 12 6.52 -12.02 -2.60
CA ILE A 12 6.48 -13.32 -1.92
C ILE A 12 5.55 -13.25 -0.72
N THR A 13 5.18 -14.41 -0.17
CA THR A 13 4.36 -14.44 1.04
C THR A 13 5.13 -13.92 2.24
N ARG A 14 4.39 -13.46 3.25
CA ARG A 14 4.97 -13.01 4.52
C ARG A 14 5.76 -14.14 5.19
N GLU A 15 5.22 -15.35 5.15
CA GLU A 15 5.81 -16.53 5.77
C GLU A 15 7.18 -16.85 5.15
N GLU A 16 7.27 -16.89 3.82
CA GLU A 16 8.54 -17.06 3.09
C GLU A 16 9.51 -15.91 3.36
N GLY A 17 9.03 -14.66 3.36
CA GLY A 17 9.88 -13.49 3.60
C GLY A 17 10.50 -13.46 5.00
N VAL A 18 9.76 -13.91 6.01
CA VAL A 18 10.28 -14.00 7.40
C VAL A 18 11.38 -15.03 7.52
N GLU A 19 11.32 -16.15 6.78
CA GLU A 19 12.38 -17.17 6.80
C GLU A 19 13.71 -16.68 6.21
N LEU A 20 13.66 -15.66 5.33
CA LEU A 20 14.83 -15.06 4.71
C LEU A 20 15.49 -13.97 5.58
N LEU A 21 14.78 -13.45 6.59
CA LEU A 21 15.27 -12.41 7.49
C LEU A 21 16.07 -12.96 8.67
N ARG A 22 17.12 -12.26 9.06
CA ARG A 22 17.88 -12.55 10.29
C ARG A 22 17.74 -11.40 11.29
N PRO A 23 17.70 -11.69 12.59
CA PRO A 23 17.72 -10.64 13.61
C PRO A 23 18.94 -9.72 13.45
N GLY A 24 18.68 -8.43 13.30
CA GLY A 24 19.71 -7.39 13.12
C GLY A 24 19.95 -6.98 11.67
N ASP A 25 19.29 -7.59 10.70
CA ASP A 25 19.38 -7.16 9.29
C ASP A 25 18.87 -5.73 9.09
N ILE A 26 19.52 -5.02 8.17
CA ILE A 26 19.10 -3.70 7.70
C ILE A 26 18.45 -3.88 6.33
N THR A 27 17.14 -3.69 6.26
CA THR A 27 16.35 -3.80 5.03
C THR A 27 15.71 -2.48 4.67
N PHE A 28 15.48 -2.25 3.38
CA PHE A 28 14.63 -1.16 2.95
C PHE A 28 13.16 -1.56 3.18
N CYS A 29 12.34 -0.61 3.62
CA CYS A 29 10.91 -0.82 3.73
C CYS A 29 10.11 0.45 3.47
N VAL A 30 8.87 0.26 2.98
CA VAL A 30 7.81 1.27 3.03
C VAL A 30 6.91 0.90 4.20
N LEU A 31 6.60 1.87 5.06
CA LEU A 31 5.92 1.63 6.33
C LEU A 31 4.81 2.65 6.56
N ALA A 32 3.57 2.18 6.56
CA ALA A 32 2.45 2.94 7.10
C ALA A 32 2.29 2.58 8.59
N ARG A 33 2.16 3.60 9.44
CA ARG A 33 1.92 3.44 10.87
C ARG A 33 0.94 4.48 11.37
N SER A 34 -0.04 4.05 12.15
CA SER A 34 -0.95 4.93 12.88
C SER A 34 -1.18 4.37 14.28
N GLU A 35 -1.41 5.24 15.25
CA GLU A 35 -1.58 4.85 16.63
C GLU A 35 -2.54 5.76 17.39
N THR A 36 -3.21 5.20 18.37
CA THR A 36 -4.17 5.95 19.19
C THR A 36 -4.32 5.31 20.57
N ASN A 37 -4.71 6.12 21.55
CA ASN A 37 -5.19 5.70 22.86
C ASN A 37 -6.60 6.21 23.14
N GLU A 38 -7.31 6.70 22.12
CA GLU A 38 -8.66 7.23 22.27
C GLU A 38 -9.69 6.10 22.13
N PHE A 39 -10.34 5.74 23.24
CA PHE A 39 -11.38 4.71 23.26
C PHE A 39 -12.38 4.86 22.10
N GLY A 40 -12.61 3.77 21.36
CA GLY A 40 -13.55 3.73 20.25
C GLY A 40 -13.02 4.33 18.94
N ARG A 41 -11.83 4.94 18.92
CA ARG A 41 -11.24 5.43 17.67
C ARG A 41 -10.81 4.26 16.78
N HIS A 42 -11.26 4.29 15.53
CA HIS A 42 -10.79 3.39 14.48
C HIS A 42 -9.44 3.90 14.00
N VAL A 43 -8.44 3.05 14.01
CA VAL A 43 -7.08 3.32 13.52
C VAL A 43 -6.75 2.37 12.38
N TYR A 44 -6.11 2.87 11.34
CA TYR A 44 -5.71 2.06 10.20
C TYR A 44 -4.32 2.47 9.66
N ALA A 45 -3.67 1.52 9.01
CA ALA A 45 -2.46 1.69 8.22
C ALA A 45 -2.53 0.74 7.02
N SER A 46 -2.35 1.28 5.82
CA SER A 46 -2.54 0.60 4.54
C SER A 46 -1.38 0.90 3.61
N LEU A 47 -0.98 -0.11 2.85
CA LEU A 47 -0.11 0.05 1.70
C LEU A 47 -0.84 -0.41 0.44
N GLY A 48 -0.71 0.34 -0.64
CA GLY A 48 -1.10 -0.08 -1.98
C GLY A 48 0.13 -0.43 -2.80
N LEU A 49 0.00 -1.34 -3.75
CA LEU A 49 1.03 -1.71 -4.73
C LEU A 49 0.38 -1.74 -6.11
N ALA A 50 1.02 -1.10 -7.09
CA ALA A 50 0.66 -1.20 -8.50
C ALA A 50 1.89 -1.61 -9.32
N THR A 51 1.72 -2.59 -10.19
CA THR A 51 2.79 -3.17 -11.02
C THR A 51 2.54 -2.92 -12.52
N PRO A 52 3.55 -2.46 -13.27
CA PRO A 52 3.40 -2.17 -14.69
C PRO A 52 3.38 -3.44 -15.55
N ALA A 53 2.78 -3.34 -16.74
CA ALA A 53 2.80 -4.36 -17.81
C ALA A 53 4.20 -4.74 -18.26
N ASP A 54 5.10 -3.76 -18.29
CA ASP A 54 6.48 -3.93 -18.68
C ASP A 54 7.34 -4.23 -17.43
N PRO A 55 7.96 -5.43 -17.32
CA PRO A 55 8.79 -5.78 -16.17
C PRO A 55 10.08 -4.97 -16.05
N ASP A 56 10.50 -4.27 -17.11
CA ASP A 56 11.66 -3.35 -17.09
C ASP A 56 11.30 -1.99 -16.45
N MET A 57 10.01 -1.72 -16.27
CA MET A 57 9.50 -0.52 -15.62
C MET A 57 9.32 -0.74 -14.11
N TYR A 58 9.46 0.32 -13.33
CA TYR A 58 9.21 0.27 -11.91
C TYR A 58 7.70 0.40 -11.61
N GLY A 59 7.25 -0.26 -10.55
CA GLY A 59 5.91 -0.07 -9.99
C GLY A 59 5.89 1.00 -8.90
N TYR A 60 4.69 1.25 -8.36
CA TYR A 60 4.49 2.18 -7.26
C TYR A 60 3.95 1.48 -6.03
N ILE A 61 4.41 1.93 -4.87
CA ILE A 61 3.83 1.64 -3.57
C ILE A 61 3.23 2.93 -3.03
N SER A 62 2.09 2.86 -2.38
CA SER A 62 1.50 3.99 -1.67
C SER A 62 1.38 3.66 -0.19
N GLU A 63 1.34 4.68 0.64
CA GLU A 63 1.21 4.58 2.10
C GLU A 63 0.06 5.48 2.54
N GLN A 64 -0.96 4.90 3.18
CA GLN A 64 -2.11 5.62 3.72
C GLN A 64 -2.30 5.19 5.18
N HIS A 65 -2.47 6.14 6.07
CA HIS A 65 -2.66 5.84 7.49
C HIS A 65 -3.50 6.93 8.14
N GLY A 66 -4.27 6.57 9.16
CA GLY A 66 -5.13 7.54 9.81
C GLY A 66 -6.18 6.90 10.68
N TYR A 67 -7.35 7.55 10.71
CA TYR A 67 -8.46 7.19 11.56
C TYR A 67 -9.79 7.23 10.80
N GLY A 68 -10.80 6.56 11.34
CA GLY A 68 -12.19 6.74 10.91
C GLY A 68 -12.56 6.03 9.60
N MET A 69 -11.67 5.24 9.01
CA MET A 69 -11.96 4.36 7.87
C MET A 69 -11.92 2.90 8.28
N THR A 70 -12.68 2.06 7.58
CA THR A 70 -12.56 0.61 7.64
C THR A 70 -11.30 0.12 6.94
N ALA A 71 -10.94 -1.16 7.17
CA ALA A 71 -9.79 -1.76 6.51
C ALA A 71 -9.93 -1.82 4.98
N GLU A 72 -11.16 -2.02 4.51
CA GLU A 72 -11.53 -2.08 3.09
C GLU A 72 -11.38 -0.70 2.44
N GLU A 73 -12.07 0.33 2.97
CA GLU A 73 -12.01 1.69 2.41
C GLU A 73 -10.58 2.26 2.36
N SER A 74 -9.80 2.02 3.42
CA SER A 74 -8.40 2.48 3.48
C SER A 74 -7.47 1.69 2.56
N GLY A 75 -7.72 0.38 2.40
CA GLY A 75 -7.00 -0.47 1.45
C GLY A 75 -7.25 -0.07 0.01
N GLU A 76 -8.52 0.11 -0.37
CA GLU A 76 -8.90 0.62 -1.70
C GLU A 76 -8.23 1.97 -1.97
N GLN A 77 -8.35 2.95 -1.07
CA GLN A 77 -7.69 4.25 -1.27
C GLN A 77 -6.18 4.15 -1.46
N ALA A 78 -5.51 3.26 -0.74
CA ALA A 78 -4.08 3.04 -0.92
C ALA A 78 -3.79 2.44 -2.30
N GLU A 79 -4.53 1.40 -2.71
CA GLU A 79 -4.34 0.74 -4.00
C GLU A 79 -4.46 1.69 -5.20
N ASP A 80 -5.47 2.54 -5.22
CA ASP A 80 -5.65 3.60 -6.25
C ASP A 80 -4.51 4.56 -6.29
N LEU A 81 -4.02 4.94 -5.11
CA LEU A 81 -3.01 5.95 -5.04
C LEU A 81 -1.75 5.38 -5.70
N ALA A 82 -1.45 4.10 -5.46
CA ALA A 82 -0.37 3.42 -6.18
C ALA A 82 -0.65 3.33 -7.69
N ALA A 83 -1.86 2.93 -8.10
CA ALA A 83 -2.23 2.80 -9.51
C ALA A 83 -2.20 4.14 -10.27
N THR A 84 -2.77 5.20 -9.67
CA THR A 84 -2.81 6.56 -10.20
C THR A 84 -1.40 7.13 -10.33
N MET A 85 -0.57 6.96 -9.29
CA MET A 85 0.83 7.40 -9.33
C MET A 85 1.59 6.69 -10.46
N LEU A 86 1.47 5.36 -10.59
CA LEU A 86 2.09 4.60 -11.67
C LEU A 86 1.60 5.08 -13.05
N ALA A 87 0.29 5.18 -13.24
CA ALA A 87 -0.28 5.55 -14.52
C ALA A 87 0.09 6.98 -14.94
N SER A 88 0.21 7.92 -14.00
CA SER A 88 0.73 9.27 -14.28
C SER A 88 2.16 9.25 -14.83
N THR A 89 3.02 8.32 -14.35
CA THR A 89 4.38 8.17 -14.88
C THR A 89 4.42 7.52 -16.27
N LEU A 90 3.37 6.78 -16.64
CA LEU A 90 3.20 6.18 -17.96
C LEU A 90 2.51 7.12 -18.97
N GLY A 91 2.25 8.38 -18.58
CA GLY A 91 1.68 9.40 -19.46
C GLY A 91 0.16 9.36 -19.59
N LEU A 92 -0.53 8.67 -18.67
CA LEU A 92 -1.98 8.82 -18.53
C LEU A 92 -2.28 10.03 -17.64
N ASP A 93 -2.85 11.08 -18.24
CA ASP A 93 -3.37 12.22 -17.50
C ASP A 93 -4.71 11.84 -16.85
N PHE A 94 -4.75 11.86 -15.52
CA PHE A 94 -5.98 11.68 -14.76
C PHE A 94 -6.59 13.02 -14.40
N ASP A 95 -7.90 13.13 -14.57
CA ASP A 95 -8.66 14.21 -13.96
C ASP A 95 -8.72 13.96 -12.44
N PRO A 96 -8.12 14.83 -11.60
CA PRO A 96 -8.16 14.68 -10.15
C PRO A 96 -9.58 14.80 -9.57
N GLU A 97 -10.52 15.38 -10.31
CA GLU A 97 -11.93 15.50 -9.92
C GLU A 97 -12.78 14.30 -10.34
N ALA A 98 -12.23 13.37 -11.15
CA ALA A 98 -12.96 12.18 -11.57
C ALA A 98 -13.24 11.25 -10.38
N ALA A 99 -14.41 10.62 -10.42
CA ALA A 99 -14.79 9.70 -9.36
C ALA A 99 -13.87 8.48 -9.33
N TRP A 100 -13.63 7.96 -8.13
CA TRP A 100 -12.88 6.72 -7.87
C TRP A 100 -13.16 5.60 -8.89
N ASN A 101 -14.45 5.27 -9.07
CA ASN A 101 -14.88 4.18 -9.96
C ASN A 101 -14.52 4.43 -11.42
N GLU A 102 -14.49 5.69 -11.85
CA GLU A 102 -14.14 6.06 -13.22
C GLU A 102 -12.65 5.90 -13.46
N ARG A 103 -11.82 6.33 -12.50
CA ARG A 103 -10.36 6.07 -12.52
C ARG A 103 -10.07 4.58 -12.52
N LYS A 104 -10.85 3.81 -11.75
CA LYS A 104 -10.78 2.35 -11.70
C LYS A 104 -10.95 1.65 -13.03
N GLN A 105 -12.01 1.99 -13.74
CA GLN A 105 -12.26 1.43 -15.06
C GLN A 105 -11.17 1.80 -16.08
N ILE A 106 -10.61 3.02 -16.00
CA ILE A 106 -9.57 3.46 -16.93
C ILE A 106 -8.31 2.58 -16.80
N TYR A 107 -7.84 2.29 -15.57
CA TYR A 107 -6.65 1.43 -15.43
C TYR A 107 -6.92 -0.01 -15.84
N GLU A 108 -8.07 -0.59 -15.48
CA GLU A 108 -8.44 -1.97 -15.85
C GLU A 108 -8.46 -2.18 -17.37
N HIS A 109 -8.79 -1.13 -18.12
CA HIS A 109 -8.80 -1.15 -19.59
C HIS A 109 -7.49 -0.69 -20.24
N SER A 110 -6.63 0.03 -19.52
CA SER A 110 -5.43 0.66 -20.09
C SER A 110 -4.37 -0.33 -20.57
N SER A 111 -4.42 -1.60 -20.16
CA SER A 111 -3.37 -2.62 -20.41
C SER A 111 -1.96 -2.21 -19.94
N LEU A 112 -1.83 -1.09 -19.20
CA LEU A 112 -0.56 -0.53 -18.73
C LEU A 112 -0.18 -1.03 -17.33
N ILE A 113 -1.18 -1.43 -16.55
CA ILE A 113 -1.03 -2.01 -15.21
C ILE A 113 -1.43 -3.48 -15.32
N ILE A 114 -0.57 -4.38 -14.83
CA ILE A 114 -0.88 -5.82 -14.77
C ILE A 114 -1.80 -6.10 -13.60
N ASP A 115 -1.40 -5.58 -12.45
CA ASP A 115 -1.97 -5.94 -11.17
C ASP A 115 -1.81 -4.81 -10.17
N SER A 116 -2.82 -4.66 -9.33
CA SER A 116 -2.84 -3.78 -8.17
C SER A 116 -3.37 -4.53 -6.96
N THR A 117 -2.82 -4.22 -5.79
CA THR A 117 -3.24 -4.85 -4.54
C THR A 117 -3.01 -3.93 -3.36
N SER A 118 -3.57 -4.27 -2.21
CA SER A 118 -3.35 -3.56 -0.96
C SER A 118 -3.24 -4.52 0.23
N ILE A 119 -2.55 -4.05 1.27
CA ILE A 119 -2.52 -4.69 2.58
C ILE A 119 -2.83 -3.66 3.65
N THR A 120 -3.77 -3.99 4.55
CA THR A 120 -4.24 -3.08 5.59
C THR A 120 -4.21 -3.75 6.96
N ALA A 121 -3.67 -3.04 7.94
CA ALA A 121 -3.91 -3.28 9.35
C ALA A 121 -4.91 -2.25 9.87
N ALA A 122 -5.96 -2.70 10.55
CA ALA A 122 -6.92 -1.82 11.21
C ALA A 122 -7.34 -2.37 12.58
N ALA A 123 -7.66 -1.47 13.49
CA ALA A 123 -8.13 -1.81 14.83
C ALA A 123 -9.08 -0.72 15.37
N VAL A 124 -9.88 -1.08 16.36
CA VAL A 124 -10.65 -0.13 17.16
C VAL A 124 -10.02 -0.07 18.54
N CYS A 125 -9.67 1.12 19.02
CA CYS A 125 -9.07 1.28 20.33
C CYS A 125 -10.02 0.76 21.41
N GLY A 126 -9.56 -0.27 22.13
CA GLY A 126 -10.33 -0.95 23.17
C GLY A 126 -10.52 -0.12 24.44
N ALA A 127 -11.32 -0.64 25.37
CA ALA A 127 -11.54 -0.05 26.68
C ALA A 127 -10.21 0.15 27.44
N ASN A 128 -10.22 1.06 28.43
CA ASN A 128 -9.05 1.44 29.25
C ASN A 128 -7.95 2.23 28.51
N ASN A 129 -8.24 2.80 27.33
CA ASN A 129 -7.32 3.66 26.58
C ASN A 129 -5.93 3.00 26.35
N HIS A 130 -5.92 1.69 26.13
CA HIS A 130 -4.68 0.99 25.77
C HIS A 130 -4.15 1.53 24.45
N TRP A 131 -2.84 1.75 24.40
CA TRP A 131 -2.17 2.16 23.18
C TRP A 131 -2.39 1.12 22.09
N THR A 132 -3.05 1.52 21.02
CA THR A 132 -3.40 0.68 19.88
C THR A 132 -2.63 1.19 18.67
N CYS A 133 -1.85 0.33 18.03
CA CYS A 133 -1.05 0.68 16.85
C CYS A 133 -1.43 -0.23 15.68
N ALA A 134 -1.67 0.38 14.52
CA ALA A 134 -1.80 -0.31 13.24
C ALA A 134 -0.53 -0.08 12.41
N ILE A 135 0.00 -1.14 11.81
CA ILE A 135 1.22 -1.11 10.99
C ILE A 135 1.00 -1.95 9.74
N ALA A 136 1.30 -1.39 8.58
CA ALA A 136 1.44 -2.11 7.31
C ALA A 136 2.82 -1.82 6.72
N ALA A 137 3.49 -2.85 6.21
CA ALA A 137 4.88 -2.75 5.75
C ALA A 137 5.10 -3.55 4.46
N ALA A 138 5.86 -2.96 3.53
CA ALA A 138 6.46 -3.64 2.39
C ALA A 138 7.97 -3.70 2.65
N VAL A 139 8.52 -4.89 2.82
CA VAL A 139 9.93 -5.12 3.20
C VAL A 139 10.68 -5.67 2.00
N PHE A 140 11.75 -5.01 1.60
CA PHE A 140 12.58 -5.44 0.48
C PHE A 140 13.71 -6.35 0.98
N LEU A 141 13.78 -7.52 0.36
CA LEU A 141 14.81 -8.52 0.60
C LEU A 141 15.80 -8.51 -0.56
N PHE A 142 17.09 -8.60 -0.25
CA PHE A 142 18.17 -8.66 -1.22
C PHE A 142 18.81 -10.04 -1.07
N SER A 143 18.28 -11.01 -1.82
CA SER A 143 18.83 -12.36 -1.94
C SER A 143 19.90 -12.42 -3.02
#